data_AF-A0A812VQV2-F1
#
_entry.id   AF-A0A812VQV2-F1
#
_cell.length_a   1.000
_cell.length_b   1.000
_cell.length_c   1.000
_cell.angle_alpha   90.00
_cell.angle_beta   90.00
_cell.angle_gamma   90.00
#
_symmetry.space_group_name_H-M   'P 1'
#
loop_
_entity.id
_entity.type
_entity.pdbx_description
1 polymer ?
#
loop_
_entity_poly.entity_id
_entity_poly.type
_entity_poly.pdbx_seq_one_letter_code
_entity_poly.pdbx_strand_id
1 'polypeptide(L)'
;MTVLGSEVEHLNTSVARHMKELDSLHLGQLRFQEQVGAVAQIKEEMARWDNQRRIAEASMDEKLEAMLQKLEAQRFALEQKESTLHHMQRNLERVANEVNRLVEDQDAVREVCEARVDEQSRRFTQFQAETEVRFATMERQHNALSDELWGDELGLAKIAGELKKTNATFGKLEDAVAALQEGKAEAVQLEKLRADVAKMVHEAKTSTSQMRQTVGEVVNDVREHFRTASETIASHNANFVKQVREDYQVELSNSAKLREEVKSFMNRATQSVESLELRVDEVASKANALAAEAREELEELNRRRKRDKTSADNELKALKKRLGGVFDNSDAVLRGIEHIYSVLQPVLESELMQCALEKQDAVDRDRISLMGVKDDELTLSRTTHAQPQRPRPECRVKTAPGGMKPSKALEGPQAQKPVVRVDNRCVSCSGQAPLVLAAFKMACLHYAPSPIDYRGAAVERYELLDRREQLLITANRSLLQGPGALDGAGILAEFANSTELSTWQTT
;
A
#
# COMPACT_ATOMS: atom_id res chain seq x y z
N MET A 1 -100.49 -44.21 57.25
CA MET A 1 -99.77 -42.92 57.26
C MET A 1 -98.24 -43.07 57.19
N THR A 2 -97.69 -44.25 56.86
CA THR A 2 -96.24 -44.48 56.72
C THR A 2 -95.75 -44.52 55.26
N VAL A 3 -96.64 -44.75 54.28
CA VAL A 3 -96.29 -44.79 52.85
C VAL A 3 -96.04 -43.38 52.27
N LEU A 4 -96.89 -42.42 52.60
CA LEU A 4 -96.74 -41.01 52.20
C LEU A 4 -95.45 -40.35 52.74
N GLY A 5 -94.94 -40.80 53.89
CA GLY A 5 -93.68 -40.30 54.44
C GLY A 5 -92.47 -40.72 53.59
N SER A 6 -92.47 -41.98 53.11
CA SER A 6 -91.37 -42.50 52.28
C SER A 6 -91.32 -41.87 50.88
N GLU A 7 -92.48 -41.55 50.30
CA GLU A 7 -92.56 -40.86 49.00
C GLU A 7 -92.11 -39.40 49.11
N VAL A 8 -92.45 -38.71 50.21
CA VAL A 8 -91.97 -37.34 50.49
C VAL A 8 -90.48 -37.30 50.77
N GLU A 9 -89.91 -38.28 51.49
CA GLU A 9 -88.45 -38.40 51.66
C GLU A 9 -87.74 -38.73 50.35
N HIS A 10 -88.33 -39.58 49.50
CA HIS A 10 -87.79 -39.85 48.17
C HIS A 10 -87.82 -38.62 47.27
N LEU A 11 -88.90 -37.83 47.32
CA LEU A 11 -89.01 -36.57 46.59
C LEU A 11 -88.00 -35.55 47.10
N ASN A 12 -87.85 -35.39 48.42
CA ASN A 12 -86.87 -34.49 49.03
C ASN A 12 -85.43 -34.88 48.69
N THR A 13 -85.09 -36.17 48.71
CA THR A 13 -83.76 -36.65 48.29
C THR A 13 -83.53 -36.47 46.79
N SER A 14 -84.56 -36.61 45.97
CA SER A 14 -84.47 -36.33 44.52
C SER A 14 -84.31 -34.83 44.23
N VAL A 15 -85.07 -33.97 44.91
CA VAL A 15 -84.94 -32.50 44.80
C VAL A 15 -83.57 -32.04 45.30
N ALA A 16 -83.07 -32.57 46.42
CA ALA A 16 -81.73 -32.27 46.90
C ALA A 16 -80.63 -32.74 45.93
N ARG A 17 -80.82 -33.90 45.29
CA ARG A 17 -79.92 -34.39 44.23
C ARG A 17 -79.93 -33.47 43.02
N HIS A 18 -81.10 -33.09 42.54
CA HIS A 18 -81.24 -32.18 41.41
C HIS A 18 -80.72 -30.77 41.74
N MET A 19 -80.91 -30.25 42.95
CA MET A 19 -80.29 -28.99 43.37
C MET A 19 -78.76 -29.09 43.34
N LYS A 20 -78.18 -30.19 43.83
CA LYS A 20 -76.73 -30.43 43.78
C LYS A 20 -76.20 -30.57 42.34
N GLU A 21 -76.96 -31.23 41.47
CA GLU A 21 -76.65 -31.32 40.03
C GLU A 21 -76.70 -29.94 39.37
N LEU A 22 -77.70 -29.12 39.70
CA LEU A 22 -77.88 -27.77 39.17
C LEU A 22 -76.77 -26.82 39.66
N ASP A 23 -76.36 -26.91 40.93
CA ASP A 23 -75.20 -26.21 41.48
C ASP A 23 -73.90 -26.66 40.80
N SER A 24 -73.75 -27.97 40.51
CA SER A 24 -72.58 -28.48 39.79
C SER A 24 -72.53 -28.02 38.34
N LEU A 25 -73.69 -27.91 37.68
CA LEU A 25 -73.83 -27.35 36.34
C LEU A 25 -73.53 -25.85 36.34
N HIS A 26 -73.99 -25.12 37.35
CA HIS A 26 -73.71 -23.69 37.48
C HIS A 26 -72.21 -23.42 37.72
N LEU A 27 -71.58 -24.23 38.57
CA LEU A 27 -70.12 -24.18 38.76
C LEU A 27 -69.36 -24.57 37.49
N GLY A 28 -69.85 -25.57 36.75
CA GLY A 28 -69.31 -25.94 35.45
C GLY A 28 -69.42 -24.82 34.42
N GLN A 29 -70.56 -24.12 34.40
CA GLN A 29 -70.80 -22.95 33.54
C GLN A 29 -69.85 -21.80 33.90
N LEU A 30 -69.63 -21.52 35.18
CA LEU A 30 -68.67 -20.50 35.64
C LEU A 30 -67.24 -20.84 35.19
N ARG A 31 -66.79 -22.09 35.40
CA ARG A 31 -65.47 -22.55 34.93
C ARG A 31 -65.33 -22.48 33.41
N PHE A 32 -66.39 -22.82 32.68
CA PHE A 32 -66.40 -22.68 31.23
C PHE A 32 -66.30 -21.22 30.80
N GLN A 33 -67.00 -20.29 31.48
CA GLN A 33 -66.88 -18.86 31.23
C GLN A 33 -65.47 -18.33 31.55
N GLU A 34 -64.84 -18.79 32.63
CA GLU A 34 -63.44 -18.47 32.97
C GLU A 34 -62.49 -18.98 31.89
N GLN A 35 -62.66 -20.22 31.41
CA GLN A 35 -61.85 -20.79 30.33
C GLN A 35 -62.04 -20.02 29.01
N VAL A 36 -63.27 -19.65 28.67
CA VAL A 36 -63.56 -18.81 27.49
C VAL A 36 -62.89 -17.44 27.63
N GLY A 37 -62.91 -16.84 28.82
CA GLY A 37 -62.21 -15.59 29.13
C GLY A 37 -60.69 -15.71 28.97
N ALA A 38 -60.08 -16.77 29.50
CA ALA A 38 -58.65 -17.04 29.35
C ALA A 38 -58.24 -17.25 27.89
N VAL A 39 -59.03 -18.01 27.11
CA VAL A 39 -58.81 -18.18 25.67
C VAL A 39 -58.94 -16.86 24.91
N ALA A 40 -59.89 -15.99 25.30
CA ALA A 40 -60.02 -14.67 24.70
C ALA A 40 -58.80 -13.78 25.00
N GLN A 41 -58.28 -13.81 26.23
CA GLN A 41 -57.06 -13.09 26.61
C GLN A 41 -55.84 -13.59 25.82
N ILE A 42 -55.65 -14.90 25.71
CA ILE A 42 -54.54 -15.48 24.91
C ILE A 42 -54.64 -15.04 23.45
N LYS A 43 -55.85 -15.04 22.87
CA LYS A 43 -56.05 -14.54 21.50
C LYS A 43 -55.70 -13.06 21.35
N GLU A 44 -56.05 -12.24 22.34
CA GLU A 44 -55.70 -10.82 22.33
C GLU A 44 -54.18 -10.62 22.45
N GLU A 45 -53.52 -11.35 23.36
CA GLU A 45 -52.06 -11.32 23.50
C GLU A 45 -51.39 -11.77 22.21
N MET A 46 -51.78 -12.90 21.62
CA MET A 46 -51.28 -13.36 20.32
C MET A 46 -51.43 -12.29 19.24
N ALA A 47 -52.58 -11.62 19.17
CA ALA A 47 -52.80 -10.54 18.20
C ALA A 47 -51.86 -9.34 18.45
N ARG A 48 -51.56 -9.00 19.72
CA ARG A 48 -50.57 -7.97 20.06
C ARG A 48 -49.16 -8.39 19.64
N TRP A 49 -48.76 -9.63 19.92
CA TRP A 49 -47.46 -10.17 19.51
C TRP A 49 -47.30 -10.18 17.98
N ASP A 50 -48.32 -10.62 17.25
CA ASP A 50 -48.32 -10.59 15.79
C ASP A 50 -48.20 -9.16 15.25
N ASN A 51 -48.92 -8.20 15.85
CA ASN A 51 -48.81 -6.80 15.45
C ASN A 51 -47.41 -6.22 15.73
N GLN A 52 -46.84 -6.49 16.90
CA GLN A 52 -45.47 -6.08 17.24
C GLN A 52 -44.44 -6.70 16.28
N ARG A 53 -44.59 -7.98 15.95
CA ARG A 53 -43.75 -8.67 14.99
C ARG A 53 -43.83 -8.01 13.62
N ARG A 54 -45.02 -7.72 13.09
CA ARG A 54 -45.18 -7.04 11.80
C ARG A 54 -44.57 -5.65 11.78
N ILE A 55 -44.71 -4.89 12.86
CA ILE A 55 -44.09 -3.56 12.99
C ILE A 55 -42.56 -3.68 13.00
N ALA A 56 -42.01 -4.68 13.70
CA ALA A 56 -40.58 -4.91 13.74
C ALA A 56 -40.03 -5.36 12.36
N GLU A 57 -40.73 -6.28 11.69
CA GLU A 57 -40.40 -6.72 10.33
C GLU A 57 -40.41 -5.53 9.35
N ALA A 58 -41.47 -4.71 9.34
CA ALA A 58 -41.54 -3.52 8.50
C ALA A 58 -40.41 -2.51 8.81
N SER A 59 -40.08 -2.30 10.09
CA SER A 59 -38.98 -1.41 10.49
C SER A 59 -37.60 -1.95 10.07
N MET A 60 -37.41 -3.27 10.04
CA MET A 60 -36.17 -3.87 9.53
C MET A 60 -36.07 -3.74 8.01
N ASP A 61 -37.17 -3.95 7.28
CA ASP A 61 -37.22 -3.78 5.84
C ASP A 61 -36.88 -2.33 5.43
N GLU A 62 -37.48 -1.33 6.10
CA GLU A 62 -37.13 0.09 5.85
C GLU A 62 -35.64 0.40 6.10
N LYS A 63 -35.05 -0.19 7.16
CA LYS A 63 -33.61 -0.02 7.44
C LYS A 63 -32.73 -0.70 6.39
N LEU A 64 -33.13 -1.88 5.91
CA LEU A 64 -32.43 -2.60 4.85
C LEU A 64 -32.48 -1.80 3.54
N GLU A 65 -33.64 -1.28 3.15
CA GLU A 65 -33.80 -0.42 1.98
C GLU A 65 -32.94 0.85 2.09
N ALA A 66 -32.94 1.52 3.25
CA ALA A 66 -32.08 2.70 3.47
C ALA A 66 -30.59 2.37 3.38
N MET A 67 -30.15 1.20 3.86
CA MET A 67 -28.77 0.75 3.70
C MET A 67 -28.42 0.43 2.25
N LEU A 68 -29.33 -0.20 1.50
CA LEU A 68 -29.16 -0.48 0.08
C LEU A 68 -29.01 0.81 -0.73
N GLN A 69 -29.89 1.79 -0.52
CA GLN A 69 -29.79 3.11 -1.16
C GLN A 69 -28.46 3.82 -0.83
N LYS A 70 -27.99 3.70 0.41
CA LYS A 70 -26.69 4.27 0.80
C LYS A 70 -25.51 3.57 0.10
N LEU A 71 -25.55 2.24 -0.03
CA LEU A 71 -24.54 1.48 -0.75
C LEU A 71 -24.52 1.84 -2.24
N GLU A 72 -25.68 2.01 -2.86
CA GLU A 72 -25.79 2.45 -4.26
C GLU A 72 -25.24 3.87 -4.45
N ALA A 73 -25.55 4.80 -3.55
CA ALA A 73 -25.00 6.15 -3.59
C ALA A 73 -23.47 6.15 -3.44
N GLN A 74 -22.93 5.30 -2.56
CA GLN A 74 -21.48 5.14 -2.41
C GLN A 74 -20.84 4.51 -3.65
N ARG A 75 -21.47 3.52 -4.26
CA ARG A 75 -21.02 2.91 -5.51
C ARG A 75 -20.96 3.95 -6.64
N PHE A 76 -22.02 4.74 -6.82
CA PHE A 76 -22.05 5.81 -7.81
C PHE A 76 -20.94 6.85 -7.57
N ALA A 77 -20.72 7.24 -6.31
CA ALA A 77 -19.63 8.16 -5.96
C ALA A 77 -18.24 7.58 -6.26
N LEU A 78 -18.05 6.26 -6.10
CA LEU A 78 -16.80 5.58 -6.47
C LEU A 78 -16.61 5.56 -7.99
N GLU A 79 -17.65 5.23 -8.76
CA GLU A 79 -17.63 5.24 -10.22
C GLU A 79 -17.29 6.65 -10.77
N GLN A 80 -17.82 7.72 -10.13
CA GLN A 80 -17.48 9.10 -10.49
C GLN A 80 -16.00 9.44 -10.20
N LYS A 81 -15.48 9.00 -9.05
CA LYS A 81 -14.06 9.19 -8.70
C LYS A 81 -13.14 8.42 -9.63
N GLU A 82 -13.50 7.20 -10.02
CA GLU A 82 -12.76 6.39 -10.99
C GLU A 82 -12.69 7.07 -12.36
N SER A 83 -13.81 7.62 -12.85
CA SER A 83 -13.85 8.41 -14.09
C SER A 83 -12.94 9.64 -14.02
N THR A 84 -12.90 10.32 -12.87
CA THR A 84 -12.01 11.48 -12.63
C THR A 84 -10.54 11.05 -12.64
N LEU A 85 -10.22 9.92 -12.00
CA LEU A 85 -8.86 9.36 -12.00
C LEU A 85 -8.41 8.99 -13.41
N HIS A 86 -9.26 8.37 -14.23
CA HIS A 86 -8.93 8.08 -15.62
C HIS A 86 -8.72 9.36 -16.46
N HIS A 87 -9.47 10.43 -16.19
CA HIS A 87 -9.22 11.72 -16.84
C HIS A 87 -7.86 12.31 -16.43
N MET A 88 -7.54 12.31 -15.14
CA MET A 88 -6.23 12.75 -14.65
C MET A 88 -5.08 11.91 -15.21
N GLN A 89 -5.25 10.59 -15.31
CA GLN A 89 -4.25 9.70 -15.89
C GLN A 89 -3.96 10.06 -17.36
N ARG A 90 -4.99 10.31 -18.18
CA ARG A 90 -4.79 10.76 -19.57
C ARG A 90 -4.08 12.11 -19.66
N ASN A 91 -4.32 13.03 -18.72
CA ASN A 91 -3.62 14.30 -18.68
C ASN A 91 -2.14 14.12 -18.28
N LEU A 92 -1.85 13.23 -17.32
CA LEU A 92 -0.48 12.88 -16.96
C LEU A 92 0.28 12.23 -18.14
N GLU A 93 -0.36 11.34 -18.89
CA GLU A 93 0.21 10.74 -20.10
C GLU A 93 0.53 11.80 -21.17
N ARG A 94 -0.34 12.81 -21.36
CA ARG A 94 -0.08 13.92 -22.26
C ARG A 94 1.11 14.78 -21.81
N VAL A 95 1.19 15.10 -20.52
CA VAL A 95 2.31 15.87 -19.97
C VAL A 95 3.61 15.07 -20.08
N ALA A 96 3.59 13.76 -19.82
CA ALA A 96 4.75 12.90 -20.00
C ALA A 96 5.24 12.88 -21.45
N ASN A 97 4.32 12.79 -22.42
CA ASN A 97 4.67 12.84 -23.84
C ASN A 97 5.27 14.21 -24.24
N GLU A 98 4.74 15.31 -23.70
CA GLU A 98 5.25 16.65 -23.97
C GLU A 98 6.66 16.85 -23.36
N VAL A 99 6.90 16.34 -22.15
CA VAL A 99 8.23 16.35 -21.53
C VAL A 99 9.22 15.55 -22.37
N ASN A 100 8.84 14.35 -22.83
CA ASN A 100 9.71 13.55 -23.70
C ASN A 100 10.03 14.27 -25.01
N ARG A 101 9.05 14.94 -25.64
CA ARG A 101 9.28 15.76 -26.83
C ARG A 101 10.27 16.89 -26.57
N LEU A 102 10.13 17.60 -25.45
CA LEU A 102 11.04 18.68 -25.08
C LEU A 102 12.47 18.18 -24.81
N VAL A 103 12.63 16.96 -24.28
CA VAL A 103 13.94 16.32 -24.11
C VAL A 103 14.56 16.00 -25.46
N GLU A 104 13.79 15.43 -26.40
CA GLU A 104 14.26 15.17 -27.77
C GLU A 104 14.68 16.46 -28.49
N ASP A 105 13.88 17.53 -28.36
CA ASP A 105 14.19 18.85 -28.93
C ASP A 105 15.47 19.44 -28.29
N GLN A 106 15.65 19.28 -26.97
CA GLN A 106 16.85 19.72 -26.26
C GLN A 106 18.11 18.97 -26.74
N ASP A 107 18.02 17.66 -26.91
CA ASP A 107 19.12 16.83 -27.41
C ASP A 107 19.48 17.20 -28.86
N ALA A 108 18.49 17.48 -29.71
CA ALA A 108 18.72 17.96 -31.07
C ALA A 108 19.44 19.32 -31.10
N VAL A 109 19.04 20.27 -30.23
CA VAL A 109 19.73 21.56 -30.11
C VAL A 109 21.16 21.37 -29.62
N ARG A 110 21.38 20.46 -28.67
CA ARG A 110 22.71 20.14 -28.15
C ARG A 110 23.61 19.59 -29.25
N GLU A 111 23.12 18.66 -30.07
CA GLU A 111 23.86 18.09 -31.20
C GLU A 111 24.27 19.18 -32.21
N VAL A 112 23.36 20.12 -32.54
CA VAL A 112 23.67 21.25 -33.43
C VAL A 112 24.72 22.18 -32.82
N CYS A 113 24.66 22.44 -31.52
CA CYS A 113 25.65 23.24 -30.80
C CYS A 113 27.03 22.56 -30.81
N GLU A 114 27.10 21.26 -30.51
CA GLU A 114 28.33 20.47 -30.53
C GLU A 114 28.95 20.45 -31.94
N ALA A 115 28.14 20.19 -32.99
CA ALA A 115 28.59 20.24 -34.38
C ALA A 115 29.14 21.63 -34.78
N ARG A 116 28.51 22.71 -34.30
CA ARG A 116 28.99 24.08 -34.55
C ARG A 116 30.31 24.37 -33.85
N VAL A 117 30.50 23.90 -32.61
CA VAL A 117 31.76 24.02 -31.87
C VAL A 117 32.88 23.27 -32.58
N ASP A 118 32.61 22.06 -33.06
CA ASP A 118 33.57 21.26 -33.83
C ASP A 118 33.98 21.96 -35.13
N GLU A 119 33.02 22.50 -35.87
CA GLU A 119 33.29 23.24 -37.11
C GLU A 119 34.13 24.50 -36.85
N GLN A 120 33.82 25.27 -35.78
CA GLN A 120 34.64 26.43 -35.40
C GLN A 120 36.04 26.02 -34.98
N SER A 121 36.18 24.91 -34.25
CA SER A 121 37.48 24.37 -33.84
C SER A 121 38.33 23.98 -35.04
N ARG A 122 37.73 23.35 -36.06
CA ARG A 122 38.42 23.03 -37.32
C ARG A 122 38.89 24.28 -38.06
N ARG A 123 38.04 25.31 -38.17
CA ARG A 123 38.40 26.59 -38.80
C ARG A 123 39.55 27.28 -38.07
N PHE A 124 39.54 27.26 -36.74
CA PHE A 124 40.61 27.84 -35.95
C PHE A 124 41.94 27.12 -36.18
N THR A 125 41.95 25.79 -36.16
CA THR A 125 43.15 24.99 -36.46
C THR A 125 43.66 25.24 -37.88
N GLN A 126 42.77 25.37 -38.87
CA GLN A 126 43.16 25.72 -40.23
C GLN A 126 43.80 27.11 -40.30
N PHE A 127 43.18 28.11 -39.68
CA PHE A 127 43.70 29.47 -39.63
C PHE A 127 45.08 29.51 -38.95
N GLN A 128 45.24 28.78 -37.84
CA GLN A 128 46.52 28.65 -37.17
C GLN A 128 47.59 28.08 -38.11
N ALA A 129 47.32 26.96 -38.79
CA ALA A 129 48.25 26.37 -39.74
C ALA A 129 48.62 27.32 -40.89
N GLU A 130 47.65 28.06 -41.44
CA GLU A 130 47.89 29.07 -42.48
C GLU A 130 48.81 30.20 -41.98
N THR A 131 48.60 30.67 -40.75
CA THR A 131 49.48 31.70 -40.16
C THR A 131 50.89 31.20 -39.89
N GLU A 132 51.05 29.96 -39.42
CA GLU A 132 52.37 29.33 -39.21
C GLU A 132 53.15 29.21 -40.53
N VAL A 133 52.50 28.83 -41.62
CA VAL A 133 53.14 28.76 -42.96
C VAL A 133 53.56 30.14 -43.45
N ARG A 134 52.75 31.19 -43.23
CA ARG A 134 53.13 32.57 -43.59
C ARG A 134 54.34 33.05 -42.82
N PHE A 135 54.39 32.78 -41.51
CA PHE A 135 55.56 33.10 -40.67
C PHE A 135 56.83 32.42 -41.20
N ALA A 136 56.78 31.12 -41.45
CA ALA A 136 57.92 30.37 -42.00
C ALA A 136 58.38 30.90 -43.38
N THR A 137 57.45 31.39 -44.20
CA THR A 137 57.77 31.98 -45.51
C THR A 137 58.50 33.32 -45.37
N MET A 138 57.99 34.21 -44.50
CA MET A 138 58.63 35.50 -44.21
C MET A 138 60.03 35.32 -43.61
N GLU A 139 60.20 34.35 -42.73
CA GLU A 139 61.50 34.03 -42.12
C GLU A 139 62.54 33.60 -43.18
N ARG A 140 62.13 32.77 -44.17
CA ARG A 140 63.00 32.40 -45.28
C ARG A 140 63.39 33.58 -46.17
N GLN A 141 62.45 34.47 -46.49
CA GLN A 141 62.73 35.66 -47.29
C GLN A 141 63.72 36.60 -46.59
N HIS A 142 63.54 36.79 -45.28
CA HIS A 142 64.48 37.56 -44.46
C HIS A 142 65.90 36.99 -44.50
N ASN A 143 66.04 35.67 -44.38
CA ASN A 143 67.34 35.01 -44.43
C ASN A 143 67.99 35.14 -45.81
N ALA A 144 67.23 34.95 -46.90
CA ALA A 144 67.74 35.10 -48.26
C ALA A 144 68.26 36.53 -48.54
N LEU A 145 67.53 37.57 -48.11
CA LEU A 145 67.96 38.96 -48.26
C LEU A 145 69.22 39.27 -47.42
N SER A 146 69.33 38.67 -46.22
CA SER A 146 70.55 38.81 -45.42
C SER A 146 71.75 38.20 -46.13
N ASP A 147 71.59 37.03 -46.75
CA ASP A 147 72.66 36.37 -47.50
C ASP A 147 73.07 37.17 -48.76
N GLU A 148 72.14 37.83 -49.46
CA GLU A 148 72.48 38.68 -50.61
C GLU A 148 73.29 39.93 -50.22
N LEU A 149 72.91 40.58 -49.12
CA LEU A 149 73.56 41.80 -48.64
C LEU A 149 74.94 41.55 -48.04
N TRP A 150 75.05 40.47 -47.27
CA TRP A 150 76.24 40.14 -46.48
C TRP A 150 77.06 38.97 -47.03
N GLY A 151 76.64 38.39 -48.16
CA GLY A 151 77.32 37.28 -48.81
C GLY A 151 78.62 37.69 -49.49
N ASP A 152 79.60 36.79 -49.41
CA ASP A 152 80.99 37.01 -49.87
C ASP A 152 81.12 37.19 -51.39
N GLU A 153 80.14 36.78 -52.19
CA GLU A 153 80.30 36.70 -53.66
C GLU A 153 79.85 37.96 -54.42
N LEU A 154 78.90 38.73 -53.87
CA LEU A 154 78.23 39.83 -54.57
C LEU A 154 78.04 41.09 -53.71
N GLY A 155 78.32 41.02 -52.41
CA GLY A 155 78.08 42.11 -51.48
C GLY A 155 79.19 43.16 -51.41
N LEU A 156 78.98 44.11 -50.50
CA LEU A 156 79.94 45.15 -50.09
C LEU A 156 81.32 44.58 -49.72
N ALA A 157 81.38 43.31 -49.32
CA ALA A 157 82.60 42.57 -49.02
C ALA A 157 83.57 42.48 -50.23
N LYS A 158 83.07 42.28 -51.45
CA LYS A 158 83.90 42.14 -52.66
C LYS A 158 84.55 43.45 -53.08
N ILE A 159 83.80 44.55 -53.02
CA ILE A 159 84.29 45.90 -53.34
C ILE A 159 85.39 46.31 -52.36
N ALA A 160 85.22 46.02 -51.08
CA ALA A 160 86.27 46.23 -50.08
C ALA A 160 87.53 45.40 -50.35
N GLY A 161 87.36 44.18 -50.88
CA GLY A 161 88.46 43.28 -51.26
C GLY A 161 89.30 43.79 -52.43
N GLU A 162 88.68 44.31 -53.50
CA GLU A 162 89.42 44.80 -54.67
C GLU A 162 90.19 46.10 -54.39
N LEU A 163 89.61 47.01 -53.60
CA LEU A 163 90.29 48.24 -53.18
C LEU A 163 91.56 47.95 -52.35
N LYS A 164 91.52 46.89 -51.54
CA LYS A 164 92.67 46.45 -50.74
C LYS A 164 93.82 45.93 -51.61
N LYS A 165 93.51 45.29 -52.76
CA LYS A 165 94.52 44.77 -53.70
C LYS A 165 95.28 45.89 -54.42
N THR A 166 94.60 46.92 -54.90
CA THR A 166 95.22 48.08 -55.57
C THR A 166 96.11 48.89 -54.63
N ASN A 167 95.71 49.05 -53.37
CA ASN A 167 96.57 49.69 -52.36
C ASN A 167 97.86 48.88 -52.10
N ALA A 168 97.77 47.55 -52.08
CA ALA A 168 98.94 46.69 -51.90
C ALA A 168 99.95 46.77 -53.05
N THR A 169 99.50 47.03 -54.29
CA THR A 169 100.40 47.20 -55.44
C THR A 169 101.16 48.53 -55.41
N PHE A 170 100.55 49.60 -54.89
CA PHE A 170 101.23 50.89 -54.72
C PHE A 170 102.35 50.80 -53.68
N GLY A 171 102.10 50.13 -52.54
CA GLY A 171 103.13 49.96 -51.50
C GLY A 171 104.40 49.26 -52.02
N LYS A 172 104.27 48.24 -52.87
CA LYS A 172 105.43 47.56 -53.48
C LYS A 172 106.30 48.47 -54.36
N LEU A 173 105.70 49.51 -54.94
CA LEU A 173 106.41 50.47 -55.78
C LEU A 173 107.18 51.48 -54.92
N GLU A 174 106.56 51.93 -53.82
CA GLU A 174 107.23 52.77 -52.81
C GLU A 174 108.46 52.05 -52.24
N ASP A 175 108.32 50.77 -51.91
CA ASP A 175 109.43 49.93 -51.41
C ASP A 175 110.57 49.82 -52.44
N ALA A 176 110.25 49.65 -53.73
CA ALA A 176 111.25 49.56 -54.79
C ALA A 176 112.01 50.89 -55.01
N VAL A 177 111.33 52.03 -54.86
CA VAL A 177 111.94 53.36 -54.92
C VAL A 177 112.83 53.62 -53.70
N ALA A 178 112.38 53.22 -52.51
CA ALA A 178 113.16 53.33 -51.27
C ALA A 178 114.46 52.49 -51.35
N ALA A 179 114.39 51.26 -51.84
CA ALA A 179 115.56 50.39 -52.02
C ALA A 179 116.64 50.99 -52.94
N LEU A 180 116.24 51.82 -53.91
CA LEU A 180 117.15 52.51 -54.83
C LEU A 180 117.72 53.81 -54.25
N GLN A 181 117.12 54.37 -53.20
CA GLN A 181 117.69 55.50 -52.45
C GLN A 181 118.81 55.05 -51.49
N GLU A 182 118.76 53.82 -50.98
CA GLU A 182 119.77 53.30 -50.03
C GLU A 182 121.00 52.68 -50.69
N GLY A 183 120.88 52.17 -51.92
CA GLY A 183 122.03 51.75 -52.72
C GLY A 183 122.65 52.91 -53.49
N LYS A 184 123.99 53.06 -53.49
CA LYS A 184 124.69 53.86 -54.52
C LYS A 184 124.54 53.13 -55.86
N ALA A 185 123.35 53.23 -56.44
CA ALA A 185 122.97 52.52 -57.63
C ALA A 185 123.93 52.91 -58.77
N GLU A 186 124.54 51.90 -59.37
CA GLU A 186 125.36 52.06 -60.55
C GLU A 186 124.50 52.74 -61.64
N ALA A 187 125.10 53.65 -62.43
CA ALA A 187 124.34 54.47 -63.39
C ALA A 187 123.43 53.64 -64.31
N VAL A 188 123.80 52.39 -64.58
CA VAL A 188 123.02 51.41 -65.35
C VAL A 188 121.73 50.96 -64.63
N GLN A 189 121.74 50.80 -63.31
CA GLN A 189 120.53 50.47 -62.53
C GLN A 189 119.60 51.68 -62.39
N LEU A 190 120.18 52.89 -62.35
CA LEU A 190 119.43 54.13 -62.40
C LEU A 190 118.83 54.37 -63.78
N GLU A 191 119.52 54.01 -64.87
CA GLU A 191 118.96 54.03 -66.23
C GLU A 191 117.91 52.95 -66.45
N LYS A 192 118.11 51.73 -65.91
CA LYS A 192 117.09 50.67 -65.94
C LYS A 192 115.87 51.05 -65.11
N LEU A 193 116.05 51.60 -63.91
CA LEU A 193 114.95 52.14 -63.11
C LEU A 193 114.30 53.32 -63.82
N ARG A 194 115.07 54.22 -64.43
CA ARG A 194 114.51 55.35 -65.17
C ARG A 194 113.77 54.88 -66.42
N ALA A 195 114.19 53.79 -67.05
CA ALA A 195 113.49 53.12 -68.13
C ALA A 195 112.25 52.37 -67.64
N ASP A 196 112.31 51.69 -66.48
CA ASP A 196 111.19 50.97 -65.86
C ASP A 196 110.17 51.92 -65.25
N VAL A 197 110.60 53.05 -64.69
CA VAL A 197 109.77 54.17 -64.25
C VAL A 197 109.26 54.94 -65.45
N ALA A 198 110.03 55.18 -66.51
CA ALA A 198 109.50 55.79 -67.72
C ALA A 198 108.48 54.87 -68.41
N LYS A 199 108.72 53.55 -68.41
CA LYS A 199 107.79 52.53 -68.89
C LYS A 199 106.57 52.43 -68.01
N MET A 200 106.70 52.38 -66.68
CA MET A 200 105.57 52.40 -65.75
C MET A 200 104.84 53.74 -65.74
N VAL A 201 105.52 54.86 -65.92
CA VAL A 201 104.88 56.18 -66.05
C VAL A 201 104.21 56.26 -67.41
N HIS A 202 104.76 55.68 -68.47
CA HIS A 202 104.10 55.60 -69.77
C HIS A 202 102.91 54.62 -69.74
N GLU A 203 103.03 53.47 -69.09
CA GLU A 203 101.97 52.48 -68.87
C GLU A 203 100.92 53.00 -67.90
N ALA A 204 101.31 53.68 -66.82
CA ALA A 204 100.40 54.36 -65.91
C ALA A 204 99.80 55.60 -66.55
N LYS A 205 100.48 56.33 -67.43
CA LYS A 205 99.91 57.46 -68.17
C LYS A 205 99.00 56.99 -69.29
N THR A 206 99.33 55.90 -69.96
CA THR A 206 98.47 55.26 -70.97
C THR A 206 97.29 54.59 -70.28
N SER A 207 97.49 53.91 -69.16
CA SER A 207 96.45 53.33 -68.31
C SER A 207 95.64 54.40 -67.59
N THR A 208 96.22 55.54 -67.20
CA THR A 208 95.49 56.69 -66.64
C THR A 208 94.79 57.48 -67.73
N SER A 209 95.31 57.51 -68.96
CA SER A 209 94.64 58.14 -70.11
C SER A 209 93.52 57.27 -70.64
N GLN A 210 93.74 55.96 -70.73
CA GLN A 210 92.71 54.96 -70.99
C GLN A 210 91.72 55.01 -69.86
N MET A 211 92.09 54.85 -68.59
CA MET A 211 91.21 55.04 -67.45
C MET A 211 90.56 56.41 -67.43
N ARG A 212 91.16 57.52 -67.90
CA ARG A 212 90.49 58.83 -67.99
C ARG A 212 89.51 58.88 -69.16
N GLN A 213 89.77 58.16 -70.26
CA GLN A 213 88.85 57.98 -71.37
C GLN A 213 87.73 57.02 -70.98
N THR A 214 88.03 55.85 -70.41
CA THR A 214 87.08 54.88 -69.87
C THR A 214 86.32 55.48 -68.70
N VAL A 215 86.92 56.30 -67.82
CA VAL A 215 86.21 57.07 -66.78
C VAL A 215 85.47 58.23 -67.41
N GLY A 216 85.92 58.82 -68.52
CA GLY A 216 85.18 59.88 -69.22
C GLY A 216 83.94 59.34 -69.94
N GLU A 217 84.08 58.21 -70.62
CA GLU A 217 83.02 57.40 -71.23
C GLU A 217 82.14 56.83 -70.14
N VAL A 218 82.67 56.21 -69.07
CA VAL A 218 81.89 55.76 -67.92
C VAL A 218 81.26 56.92 -67.17
N VAL A 219 81.86 58.11 -67.06
CA VAL A 219 81.22 59.28 -66.40
C VAL A 219 80.16 59.87 -67.29
N ASN A 220 80.34 59.91 -68.61
CA ASN A 220 79.29 60.32 -69.54
C ASN A 220 78.16 59.29 -69.59
N ASP A 221 78.47 58.01 -69.68
CA ASP A 221 77.51 56.91 -69.61
C ASP A 221 76.85 56.90 -68.23
N VAL A 222 77.57 57.08 -67.13
CA VAL A 222 77.02 57.22 -65.77
C VAL A 222 76.20 58.47 -65.67
N ARG A 223 76.53 59.57 -66.35
CA ARG A 223 75.73 60.80 -66.37
C ARG A 223 74.45 60.62 -67.19
N GLU A 224 74.52 59.95 -68.34
CA GLU A 224 73.39 59.61 -69.21
C GLU A 224 72.50 58.56 -68.51
N HIS A 225 73.09 57.55 -67.88
CA HIS A 225 72.43 56.57 -67.04
C HIS A 225 71.90 57.20 -65.76
N PHE A 226 72.58 58.15 -65.12
CA PHE A 226 72.04 58.89 -63.98
C PHE A 226 70.90 59.77 -64.43
N ARG A 227 70.98 60.40 -65.60
CA ARG A 227 69.89 61.20 -66.12
C ARG A 227 68.68 60.32 -66.42
N THR A 228 68.87 59.24 -67.17
CA THR A 228 67.82 58.28 -67.53
C THR A 228 67.27 57.59 -66.28
N ALA A 229 68.13 57.15 -65.36
CA ALA A 229 67.73 56.55 -64.10
C ALA A 229 67.04 57.58 -63.20
N SER A 230 67.47 58.84 -63.17
CA SER A 230 66.84 59.89 -62.38
C SER A 230 65.48 60.29 -62.97
N GLU A 231 65.33 60.35 -64.29
CA GLU A 231 64.04 60.51 -64.97
C GLU A 231 63.13 59.29 -64.74
N THR A 232 63.70 58.07 -64.78
CA THR A 232 62.98 56.83 -64.51
C THR A 232 62.60 56.72 -63.03
N ILE A 233 63.46 57.13 -62.10
CA ILE A 233 63.21 57.19 -60.66
C ILE A 233 62.18 58.27 -60.35
N ALA A 234 62.25 59.43 -61.01
CA ALA A 234 61.26 60.49 -60.84
C ALA A 234 59.89 60.04 -61.35
N SER A 235 59.84 59.42 -62.53
CA SER A 235 58.62 58.81 -63.09
C SER A 235 58.10 57.67 -62.21
N HIS A 236 58.99 56.78 -61.76
CA HIS A 236 58.67 55.68 -60.86
C HIS A 236 58.18 56.20 -59.51
N ASN A 237 58.82 57.19 -58.90
CA ASN A 237 58.39 57.80 -57.65
C ASN A 237 57.06 58.53 -57.80
N ALA A 238 56.82 59.21 -58.92
CA ALA A 238 55.52 59.82 -59.19
C ALA A 238 54.42 58.77 -59.32
N ASN A 239 54.67 57.69 -60.07
CA ASN A 239 53.73 56.58 -60.22
C ASN A 239 53.52 55.82 -58.92
N PHE A 240 54.59 55.56 -58.16
CA PHE A 240 54.55 54.92 -56.86
C PHE A 240 53.77 55.76 -55.86
N VAL A 241 54.05 57.06 -55.73
CA VAL A 241 53.29 57.96 -54.84
C VAL A 241 51.83 58.03 -55.26
N LYS A 242 51.53 58.03 -56.56
CA LYS A 242 50.16 57.99 -57.07
C LYS A 242 49.47 56.68 -56.70
N GLN A 243 50.11 55.55 -56.95
CA GLN A 243 49.60 54.22 -56.60
C GLN A 243 49.39 54.09 -55.09
N VAL A 244 50.35 54.51 -54.28
CA VAL A 244 50.23 54.55 -52.82
C VAL A 244 49.05 55.41 -52.38
N ARG A 245 48.83 56.58 -53.00
CA ARG A 245 47.65 57.42 -52.70
C ARG A 245 46.34 56.73 -53.09
N GLU A 246 46.30 56.08 -54.25
CA GLU A 246 45.13 55.32 -54.71
C GLU A 246 44.83 54.16 -53.76
N ASP A 247 45.84 53.39 -53.38
CA ASP A 247 45.75 52.27 -52.42
C ASP A 247 45.28 52.76 -51.05
N TYR A 248 45.86 53.85 -50.52
CA TYR A 248 45.40 54.47 -49.27
C TYR A 248 43.95 54.94 -49.35
N GLN A 249 43.52 55.47 -50.50
CA GLN A 249 42.15 55.95 -50.67
C GLN A 249 41.15 54.79 -50.74
N VAL A 250 41.54 53.67 -51.37
CA VAL A 250 40.79 52.42 -51.33
C VAL A 250 40.72 51.87 -49.91
N GLU A 251 41.84 51.83 -49.18
CA GLU A 251 41.90 51.36 -47.79
C GLU A 251 41.06 52.22 -46.85
N LEU A 252 41.09 53.56 -47.00
CA LEU A 252 40.23 54.47 -46.27
C LEU A 252 38.75 54.21 -46.57
N SER A 253 38.40 53.97 -47.83
CA SER A 253 37.02 53.64 -48.21
C SER A 253 36.55 52.30 -47.62
N ASN A 254 37.44 51.30 -47.58
CA ASN A 254 37.16 49.99 -46.98
C ASN A 254 37.03 50.10 -45.46
N SER A 255 37.90 50.89 -44.83
CA SER A 255 37.83 51.19 -43.39
C SER A 255 36.54 51.91 -43.03
N ALA A 256 36.08 52.84 -43.87
CA ALA A 256 34.79 53.52 -43.66
C ALA A 256 33.61 52.54 -43.78
N LYS A 257 33.61 51.65 -44.79
CA LYS A 257 32.59 50.60 -44.93
C LYS A 257 32.57 49.66 -43.73
N LEU A 258 33.73 49.19 -43.27
CA LEU A 258 33.83 48.32 -42.10
C LEU A 258 33.28 48.99 -40.84
N ARG A 259 33.56 50.27 -40.61
CA ARG A 259 32.98 51.03 -39.49
C ARG A 259 31.46 51.10 -39.57
N GLU A 260 30.90 51.29 -40.75
CA GLU A 260 29.44 51.32 -40.94
C GLU A 260 28.81 49.93 -40.71
N GLU A 261 29.46 48.87 -41.18
CA GLU A 261 29.02 47.48 -40.92
C GLU A 261 29.06 47.16 -39.43
N VAL A 262 30.15 47.49 -38.73
CA VAL A 262 30.29 47.31 -37.28
C VAL A 262 29.21 48.10 -36.53
N LYS A 263 28.95 49.35 -36.94
CA LYS A 263 27.89 50.17 -36.34
C LYS A 263 26.50 49.57 -36.57
N SER A 264 26.22 49.08 -37.78
CA SER A 264 24.96 48.39 -38.10
C SER A 264 24.79 47.10 -37.29
N PHE A 265 25.88 46.37 -37.07
CA PHE A 265 25.90 45.16 -36.27
C PHE A 265 25.66 45.48 -34.80
N MET A 266 26.33 46.49 -34.25
CA MET A 266 26.09 46.96 -32.88
C MET A 266 24.64 47.36 -32.66
N ASN A 267 24.05 48.12 -33.58
CA ASN A 267 22.63 48.52 -33.48
C ASN A 267 21.70 47.30 -33.49
N ARG A 268 21.95 46.31 -34.37
CA ARG A 268 21.18 45.06 -34.39
C ARG A 268 21.37 44.24 -33.12
N ALA A 269 22.59 44.19 -32.59
CA ALA A 269 22.89 43.50 -31.35
C ALA A 269 22.16 44.14 -30.17
N THR A 270 22.21 45.47 -30.04
CA THR A 270 21.47 46.21 -29.00
C THR A 270 19.96 45.97 -29.10
N GLN A 271 19.38 46.07 -30.29
CA GLN A 271 17.95 45.78 -30.50
C GLN A 271 17.60 44.32 -30.14
N SER A 272 18.48 43.38 -30.46
CA SER A 272 18.27 41.97 -30.10
C SER A 272 18.34 41.75 -28.60
N VAL A 273 19.24 42.46 -27.89
CA VAL A 273 19.35 42.38 -26.42
C VAL A 273 18.10 42.98 -25.77
N GLU A 274 17.67 44.17 -26.19
CA GLU A 274 16.43 44.79 -25.70
C GLU A 274 15.20 43.91 -25.93
N SER A 275 15.09 43.28 -27.11
CA SER A 275 14.02 42.32 -27.39
C SER A 275 14.09 41.07 -26.52
N LEU A 276 15.30 40.59 -26.20
CA LEU A 276 15.48 39.45 -25.31
C LEU A 276 15.09 39.79 -23.87
N GLU A 277 15.47 40.97 -23.38
CA GLU A 277 15.10 41.47 -22.05
C GLU A 277 13.58 41.54 -21.92
N LEU A 278 12.87 42.12 -22.90
CA LEU A 278 11.41 42.16 -22.90
C LEU A 278 10.76 40.76 -22.87
N ARG A 279 11.33 39.80 -23.61
CA ARG A 279 10.85 38.40 -23.60
C ARG A 279 11.11 37.72 -22.25
N VAL A 280 12.26 37.97 -21.64
CA VAL A 280 12.61 37.44 -20.32
C VAL A 280 11.66 38.00 -19.26
N ASP A 281 11.37 39.30 -19.30
CA ASP A 281 10.41 39.95 -18.38
C ASP A 281 8.99 39.40 -18.55
N GLU A 282 8.53 39.19 -19.79
CA GLU A 282 7.22 38.60 -20.07
C GLU A 282 7.14 37.16 -19.52
N VAL A 283 8.18 36.35 -19.74
CA VAL A 283 8.25 34.97 -19.23
C VAL A 283 8.31 34.96 -17.70
N ALA A 284 9.09 35.85 -17.08
CA ALA A 284 9.18 35.99 -15.63
C ALA A 284 7.81 36.38 -15.03
N SER A 285 7.10 37.31 -15.66
CA SER A 285 5.74 37.70 -15.26
C SER A 285 4.75 36.54 -15.34
N LYS A 286 4.76 35.78 -16.46
CA LYS A 286 3.92 34.58 -16.62
C LYS A 286 4.27 33.49 -15.59
N ALA A 287 5.55 33.25 -15.34
CA ALA A 287 6.00 32.29 -14.34
C ALA A 287 5.53 32.67 -12.93
N ASN A 288 5.59 33.97 -12.58
CA ASN A 288 5.09 34.47 -11.31
C ASN A 288 3.57 34.33 -11.17
N ALA A 289 2.82 34.58 -12.25
CA ALA A 289 1.37 34.38 -12.27
C ALA A 289 1.00 32.91 -12.06
N LEU A 290 1.64 31.98 -12.78
CA LEU A 290 1.44 30.54 -12.61
C LEU A 290 1.84 30.06 -11.21
N ALA A 291 2.93 30.60 -10.65
CA ALA A 291 3.34 30.28 -9.28
C ALA A 291 2.34 30.80 -8.24
N ALA A 292 1.68 31.93 -8.48
CA ALA A 292 0.63 32.44 -7.61
C ALA A 292 -0.64 31.58 -7.68
N GLU A 293 -1.08 31.21 -8.87
CA GLU A 293 -2.21 30.30 -9.10
C GLU A 293 -1.97 28.93 -8.43
N ALA A 294 -0.79 28.34 -8.63
CA ALA A 294 -0.43 27.08 -8.00
C ALA A 294 -0.43 27.15 -6.46
N ARG A 295 -0.07 28.30 -5.87
CA ARG A 295 -0.16 28.51 -4.41
C ARG A 295 -1.62 28.55 -3.95
N GLU A 296 -2.49 29.24 -4.68
CA GLU A 296 -3.92 29.32 -4.36
C GLU A 296 -4.59 27.93 -4.43
N GLU A 297 -4.27 27.14 -5.46
CA GLU A 297 -4.75 25.76 -5.58
C GLU A 297 -4.28 24.87 -4.43
N LEU A 298 -3.01 25.01 -4.02
CA LEU A 298 -2.45 24.29 -2.86
C LEU A 298 -3.14 24.67 -1.55
N GLU A 299 -3.46 25.95 -1.35
CA GLU A 299 -4.22 26.42 -0.20
C GLU A 299 -5.64 25.85 -0.18
N GLU A 300 -6.33 25.87 -1.32
CA GLU A 300 -7.69 25.32 -1.44
C GLU A 300 -7.70 23.80 -1.22
N LEU A 301 -6.71 23.07 -1.74
CA LEU A 301 -6.55 21.64 -1.50
C LEU A 301 -6.31 21.34 -0.02
N ASN A 302 -5.50 22.16 0.66
CA ASN A 302 -5.31 22.06 2.11
C ASN A 302 -6.59 22.35 2.90
N ARG A 303 -7.40 23.34 2.48
CA ARG A 303 -8.71 23.62 3.09
C ARG A 303 -9.68 22.45 2.90
N ARG A 304 -9.72 21.82 1.71
CA ARG A 304 -10.50 20.62 1.44
C ARG A 304 -10.06 19.44 2.31
N ARG A 305 -8.76 19.16 2.37
CA ARG A 305 -8.20 18.09 3.21
C ARG A 305 -8.55 18.27 4.69
N LYS A 306 -8.52 19.50 5.21
CA LYS A 306 -8.95 19.79 6.60
C LYS A 306 -10.43 19.49 6.81
N ARG A 307 -11.30 19.91 5.87
CA ARG A 307 -12.74 19.61 5.91
C ARG A 307 -13.01 18.10 5.87
N ASP A 308 -12.38 17.40 4.94
CA ASP A 308 -12.53 15.95 4.78
C ASP A 308 -12.07 15.21 6.04
N LYS A 309 -10.93 15.61 6.62
CA LYS A 309 -10.45 15.06 7.89
C LYS A 309 -11.47 15.26 9.01
N THR A 310 -12.01 16.47 9.17
CA THR A 310 -13.03 16.73 10.19
C THR A 310 -14.32 15.94 9.96
N SER A 311 -14.71 15.74 8.69
CA SER A 311 -15.87 14.92 8.33
C SER A 311 -15.64 13.45 8.70
N ALA A 312 -14.48 12.90 8.35
CA ALA A 312 -14.11 11.53 8.69
C ALA A 312 -14.02 11.30 10.21
N ASP A 313 -13.45 12.27 10.94
CA ASP A 313 -13.39 12.22 12.42
C ASP A 313 -14.79 12.20 13.05
N ASN A 314 -15.74 12.96 12.48
CA ASN A 314 -17.13 12.97 12.93
C ASN A 314 -17.85 11.64 12.64
N GLU A 315 -17.63 11.06 11.46
CA GLU A 315 -18.16 9.74 11.10
C GLU A 315 -17.59 8.64 12.01
N LEU A 316 -16.28 8.69 12.31
CA LEU A 316 -15.63 7.73 13.21
C LEU A 316 -16.17 7.84 14.63
N LYS A 317 -16.41 9.05 15.14
CA LYS A 317 -17.07 9.27 16.44
C LYS A 317 -18.50 8.72 16.44
N ALA A 318 -19.26 8.93 15.36
CA ALA A 318 -20.61 8.41 15.23
C ALA A 318 -20.63 6.87 15.19
N LEU A 319 -19.69 6.25 14.46
CA LEU A 319 -19.51 4.80 14.43
C LEU A 319 -19.13 4.25 15.79
N LYS A 320 -18.18 4.88 16.50
CA LYS A 320 -17.78 4.48 17.85
C LYS A 320 -18.96 4.51 18.82
N LYS A 321 -19.83 5.54 18.74
CA LYS A 321 -21.05 5.63 19.55
C LYS A 321 -22.03 4.50 19.22
N ARG A 322 -22.24 4.20 17.94
CA ARG A 322 -23.12 3.08 17.52
C ARG A 322 -22.58 1.74 17.98
N LEU A 323 -21.27 1.51 17.83
CA LEU A 323 -20.61 0.28 18.27
C LEU A 323 -20.69 0.11 19.79
N GLY A 324 -20.53 1.19 20.56
CA GLY A 324 -20.77 1.19 22.01
C GLY A 324 -22.17 0.70 22.36
N GLY A 325 -23.21 1.24 21.70
CA GLY A 325 -24.58 0.79 21.91
C GLY A 325 -24.83 -0.67 21.50
N VAL A 326 -24.10 -1.20 20.51
CA VAL A 326 -24.17 -2.64 20.16
C VAL A 326 -23.59 -3.50 21.28
N PHE A 327 -22.47 -3.09 21.89
CA PHE A 327 -21.87 -3.81 23.02
C PHE A 327 -22.79 -3.77 24.26
N ASP A 328 -23.38 -2.62 24.57
CA ASP A 328 -24.35 -2.51 25.67
C ASP A 328 -25.56 -3.44 25.46
N ASN A 329 -26.06 -3.54 24.22
CA ASN A 329 -27.13 -4.47 23.87
C ASN A 329 -26.68 -5.93 23.95
N SER A 330 -25.47 -6.27 23.50
CA SER A 330 -24.98 -7.64 23.60
C SER A 330 -24.80 -8.07 25.05
N ASP A 331 -24.32 -7.17 25.91
CA ASP A 331 -24.19 -7.42 27.34
C ASP A 331 -25.56 -7.65 27.99
N ALA A 332 -26.58 -6.86 27.62
CA ALA A 332 -27.95 -7.07 28.09
C ALA A 332 -28.52 -8.43 27.65
N VAL A 333 -28.25 -8.85 26.40
CA VAL A 333 -28.65 -10.18 25.88
C VAL A 333 -27.93 -11.30 26.64
N LEU A 334 -26.62 -11.17 26.88
CA LEU A 334 -25.85 -12.16 27.63
C LEU A 334 -26.39 -12.34 29.06
N ARG A 335 -26.66 -11.23 29.78
CA ARG A 335 -27.31 -11.30 31.10
C ARG A 335 -28.71 -11.94 31.03
N GLY A 336 -29.45 -11.67 29.97
CA GLY A 336 -30.74 -12.32 29.70
C GLY A 336 -30.61 -13.84 29.53
N ILE A 337 -29.59 -14.30 28.79
CA ILE A 337 -29.32 -15.73 28.59
C ILE A 337 -28.89 -16.40 29.89
N GLU A 338 -27.98 -15.79 30.65
CA GLU A 338 -27.54 -16.28 31.96
C GLU A 338 -28.71 -16.42 32.93
N HIS A 339 -29.62 -15.44 32.93
CA HIS A 339 -30.84 -15.49 33.72
C HIS A 339 -31.75 -16.66 33.31
N ILE A 340 -32.00 -16.84 32.02
CA ILE A 340 -32.80 -17.98 31.52
C ILE A 340 -32.16 -19.31 31.95
N TYR A 341 -30.84 -19.43 31.86
CA TYR A 341 -30.13 -20.62 32.32
C TYR A 341 -30.36 -20.91 33.81
N SER A 342 -30.30 -19.86 34.65
CA SER A 342 -30.56 -19.98 36.10
C SER A 342 -31.97 -20.45 36.45
N VAL A 343 -32.96 -20.15 35.59
CA VAL A 343 -34.35 -20.61 35.74
C VAL A 343 -34.54 -22.02 35.18
N LEU A 344 -33.93 -22.33 34.02
CA LEU A 344 -34.07 -23.63 33.38
C LEU A 344 -33.45 -24.77 34.18
N GLN A 345 -32.32 -24.53 34.86
CA GLN A 345 -31.63 -25.54 35.65
C GLN A 345 -32.52 -26.19 36.73
N PRO A 346 -33.16 -25.44 37.66
CA PRO A 346 -34.06 -26.03 38.66
C PRO A 346 -35.32 -26.66 38.05
N VAL A 347 -35.84 -26.14 36.94
CA VAL A 347 -36.98 -26.74 36.23
C VAL A 347 -36.60 -28.11 35.67
N LEU A 348 -35.47 -28.22 34.96
CA LEU A 348 -34.99 -29.49 34.43
C LEU A 348 -34.74 -30.50 35.54
N GLU A 349 -34.16 -30.07 36.67
CA GLU A 349 -33.94 -30.93 37.83
C GLU A 349 -35.27 -31.44 38.42
N SER A 350 -36.28 -30.57 38.50
CA SER A 350 -37.62 -30.92 38.99
C SER A 350 -38.33 -31.95 38.09
N GLU A 351 -38.10 -31.90 36.79
CA GLU A 351 -38.66 -32.85 35.82
C GLU A 351 -37.93 -34.21 35.88
N LEU A 352 -36.60 -34.20 36.08
CA LEU A 352 -35.86 -35.45 36.33
C LEU A 352 -36.35 -36.17 37.59
N MET A 353 -36.64 -35.40 38.64
CA MET A 353 -37.26 -35.90 39.87
C MET A 353 -38.65 -36.51 39.61
N GLN A 354 -39.48 -35.84 38.80
CA GLN A 354 -40.80 -36.34 38.41
C GLN A 354 -40.72 -37.64 37.60
N CYS A 355 -39.81 -37.73 36.62
CA CYS A 355 -39.60 -38.95 35.86
C CYS A 355 -39.16 -40.13 36.74
N ALA A 356 -38.34 -39.87 37.77
CA ALA A 356 -37.93 -40.91 38.72
C ALA A 356 -39.10 -41.41 39.58
N LEU A 357 -39.98 -40.50 40.05
CA LEU A 357 -41.22 -40.83 40.75
C LEU A 357 -42.14 -41.71 39.89
N GLU A 358 -42.38 -41.32 38.63
CA GLU A 358 -43.25 -42.05 37.70
C GLU A 358 -42.69 -43.42 37.35
N LYS A 359 -41.37 -43.51 37.15
CA LYS A 359 -40.70 -44.79 36.92
C LYS A 359 -40.85 -45.72 38.12
N GLN A 360 -40.71 -45.20 39.34
CA GLN A 360 -40.90 -46.02 40.54
C GLN A 360 -42.36 -46.45 40.71
N ASP A 361 -43.31 -45.57 40.41
CA ASP A 361 -44.73 -45.90 40.43
C ASP A 361 -45.09 -47.01 39.43
N ALA A 362 -44.48 -47.00 38.24
CA ALA A 362 -44.64 -48.09 37.28
C ALA A 362 -44.11 -49.41 37.84
N VAL A 363 -42.92 -49.40 38.46
CA VAL A 363 -42.33 -50.58 39.10
C VAL A 363 -43.19 -51.08 40.26
N ASP A 364 -43.71 -50.19 41.10
CA ASP A 364 -44.58 -50.57 42.22
C ASP A 364 -45.92 -51.11 41.73
N ARG A 365 -46.49 -50.54 40.66
CA ARG A 365 -47.70 -51.08 40.01
C ARG A 365 -47.46 -52.46 39.39
N ASP A 366 -46.32 -52.67 38.74
CA ASP A 366 -45.94 -53.98 38.19
C ASP A 366 -45.76 -55.02 39.31
N ARG A 367 -45.29 -54.62 40.49
CA ARG A 367 -45.22 -55.47 41.69
C ARG A 367 -46.59 -55.74 42.32
N ILE A 368 -47.54 -54.82 42.18
CA ILE A 368 -48.93 -54.95 42.65
C ILE A 368 -49.78 -55.74 41.66
N SER A 369 -49.37 -55.80 40.38
CA SER A 369 -50.00 -56.61 39.34
C SER A 369 -50.32 -58.01 39.86
N LEU A 370 -51.62 -58.26 39.92
CA LEU A 370 -52.31 -59.35 40.61
C LEU A 370 -51.45 -60.61 40.84
N MET A 371 -51.13 -60.87 42.11
CA MET A 371 -51.17 -62.23 42.66
C MET A 371 -52.58 -62.80 42.42
N GLY A 372 -52.87 -63.24 41.20
CA GLY A 372 -54.19 -63.68 40.78
C GLY A 372 -54.34 -63.99 39.29
N VAL A 373 -53.52 -63.40 38.42
CA VAL A 373 -53.44 -63.77 36.99
C VAL A 373 -51.99 -63.65 36.53
N LYS A 374 -51.08 -64.41 37.16
CA LYS A 374 -49.91 -64.86 36.43
C LYS A 374 -50.43 -66.02 35.60
N ASP A 375 -50.83 -65.71 34.36
CA ASP A 375 -51.08 -66.76 33.38
C ASP A 375 -49.85 -67.68 33.37
N ASP A 376 -50.11 -68.95 33.60
CA ASP A 376 -49.14 -70.04 33.68
C ASP A 376 -48.61 -70.34 32.26
N GLU A 377 -48.08 -69.33 31.58
CA GLU A 377 -47.56 -69.39 30.21
C GLU A 377 -46.23 -70.18 30.14
N LEU A 378 -45.75 -70.71 31.26
CA LEU A 378 -44.67 -71.70 31.33
C LEU A 378 -45.15 -73.15 31.27
N THR A 379 -46.47 -73.39 31.24
CA THR A 379 -47.04 -74.75 31.15
C THR A 379 -47.57 -75.13 29.75
N LEU A 380 -47.66 -74.17 28.81
CA LEU A 380 -48.23 -74.40 27.47
C LEU A 380 -47.20 -74.41 26.31
N SER A 381 -45.90 -74.16 26.54
CA SER A 381 -44.88 -74.25 25.48
C SER A 381 -44.24 -75.64 25.33
N ARG A 382 -44.69 -76.65 26.08
CA ARG A 382 -44.31 -78.06 25.87
C ARG A 382 -45.40 -78.74 25.03
N THR A 383 -45.34 -78.56 23.72
CA THR A 383 -45.70 -79.50 22.64
C THR A 383 -46.23 -78.75 21.42
N THR A 384 -45.36 -78.44 20.47
CA THR A 384 -45.52 -78.84 19.06
C THR A 384 -44.26 -78.49 18.27
N HIS A 385 -43.70 -79.52 17.65
CA HIS A 385 -42.64 -79.50 16.66
C HIS A 385 -42.96 -78.58 15.47
N ALA A 386 -41.96 -77.83 14.97
CA ALA A 386 -41.46 -77.99 13.60
C ALA A 386 -40.24 -77.09 13.35
N GLN A 387 -39.10 -77.71 13.00
CA GLN A 387 -37.98 -77.05 12.33
C GLN A 387 -38.41 -76.50 10.96
N PRO A 388 -37.70 -75.48 10.45
CA PRO A 388 -36.83 -75.76 9.33
C PRO A 388 -35.41 -75.20 9.48
N GLN A 389 -34.51 -75.82 8.73
CA GLN A 389 -33.06 -75.70 8.78
C GLN A 389 -32.50 -74.44 8.10
N ARG A 390 -31.45 -73.88 8.73
CA ARG A 390 -30.21 -73.27 8.15
C ARG A 390 -30.35 -71.96 7.33
N PRO A 391 -29.26 -71.18 7.07
CA PRO A 391 -27.83 -71.44 7.31
C PRO A 391 -27.01 -70.33 8.02
N ARG A 392 -25.96 -70.80 8.72
CA ARG A 392 -24.57 -70.30 8.86
C ARG A 392 -24.19 -68.94 8.23
N PRO A 393 -23.46 -68.09 8.98
CA PRO A 393 -22.07 -67.72 8.60
C PRO A 393 -21.14 -67.81 9.83
N GLU A 394 -20.04 -68.58 9.83
CA GLU A 394 -18.70 -68.18 9.36
C GLU A 394 -18.27 -66.77 9.80
N CYS A 395 -17.44 -66.70 10.85
CA CYS A 395 -15.98 -66.48 10.79
C CYS A 395 -15.64 -65.02 11.16
N ARG A 396 -14.94 -64.77 12.28
CA ARG A 396 -13.50 -64.41 12.35
C ARG A 396 -13.42 -62.93 12.85
N VAL A 397 -12.53 -62.39 13.68
CA VAL A 397 -11.26 -62.76 14.33
C VAL A 397 -11.15 -61.98 15.66
N LYS A 398 -10.60 -62.68 16.66
CA LYS A 398 -9.71 -62.31 17.78
C LYS A 398 -9.21 -60.85 17.94
N THR A 399 -9.15 -60.39 19.20
CA THR A 399 -7.95 -60.07 20.04
C THR A 399 -8.47 -59.49 21.37
N ALA A 400 -8.48 -60.20 22.50
CA ALA A 400 -7.42 -60.32 23.53
C ALA A 400 -6.96 -58.97 24.15
N PRO A 401 -6.37 -58.94 25.36
CA PRO A 401 -6.72 -59.63 26.61
C PRO A 401 -6.69 -58.65 27.82
N GLY A 402 -7.33 -58.97 28.94
CA GLY A 402 -6.95 -58.31 30.20
C GLY A 402 -7.98 -58.31 31.32
N GLY A 403 -7.59 -58.91 32.44
CA GLY A 403 -8.00 -58.39 33.76
C GLY A 403 -9.13 -59.12 34.45
N MET A 404 -8.86 -60.35 34.90
CA MET A 404 -9.58 -60.97 36.02
C MET A 404 -9.43 -60.08 37.26
N LYS A 405 -10.54 -59.64 37.86
CA LYS A 405 -10.61 -59.23 39.26
C LYS A 405 -11.74 -60.01 39.96
N PRO A 406 -11.50 -60.46 41.20
CA PRO A 406 -12.37 -61.39 41.89
C PRO A 406 -13.68 -60.72 42.34
N SER A 407 -14.78 -61.34 41.93
CA SER A 407 -15.97 -61.64 42.74
C SER A 407 -15.98 -61.02 44.14
N LYS A 408 -16.61 -59.84 44.28
CA LYS A 408 -17.29 -59.48 45.52
C LYS A 408 -18.72 -60.03 45.45
N ALA A 409 -19.04 -60.80 46.48
CA ALA A 409 -20.28 -61.52 46.66
C ALA A 409 -21.49 -60.64 46.34
N LEU A 410 -22.36 -61.15 45.46
CA LEU A 410 -23.77 -60.78 45.45
C LEU A 410 -24.28 -61.02 46.87
N GLU A 411 -24.48 -59.94 47.62
CA GLU A 411 -25.44 -59.94 48.70
C GLU A 411 -26.76 -60.41 48.09
N GLY A 412 -27.23 -61.55 48.57
CA GLY A 412 -28.48 -62.14 48.12
C GLY A 412 -29.60 -61.09 48.22
N PRO A 413 -30.59 -61.15 47.33
CA PRO A 413 -31.71 -60.22 47.34
C PRO A 413 -32.29 -60.19 48.75
N GLN A 414 -32.05 -59.10 49.49
CA GLN A 414 -32.71 -58.87 50.76
C GLN A 414 -34.19 -59.03 50.46
N ALA A 415 -34.84 -59.98 51.13
CA ALA A 415 -36.24 -60.31 50.93
C ALA A 415 -37.05 -59.01 51.07
N GLN A 416 -37.40 -58.41 49.94
CA GLN A 416 -38.10 -57.14 49.88
C GLN A 416 -39.40 -57.34 50.65
N LYS A 417 -39.61 -56.52 51.68
CA LYS A 417 -40.87 -56.52 52.42
C LYS A 417 -41.99 -56.37 51.38
N PRO A 418 -43.00 -57.26 51.36
CA PRO A 418 -44.06 -57.18 50.36
C PRO A 418 -44.71 -55.79 50.44
N VAL A 419 -44.76 -55.11 49.29
CA VAL A 419 -45.29 -53.74 49.08
C VAL A 419 -46.74 -53.61 49.58
N VAL A 420 -47.43 -54.75 49.67
CA VAL A 420 -48.76 -54.89 50.22
C VAL A 420 -48.70 -55.82 51.42
N ARG A 421 -49.14 -55.33 52.58
CA ARG A 421 -49.44 -56.16 53.75
C ARG A 421 -50.94 -56.13 54.03
N VAL A 422 -51.52 -57.32 54.17
CA VAL A 422 -52.89 -57.47 54.66
C VAL A 422 -52.83 -57.42 56.19
N ASP A 423 -53.64 -56.56 56.82
CA ASP A 423 -53.72 -56.51 58.29
C ASP A 423 -54.32 -57.83 58.80
N ASN A 424 -53.60 -58.50 59.71
CA ASN A 424 -53.98 -59.79 60.26
C ASN A 424 -55.29 -59.74 61.07
N ARG A 425 -55.78 -58.55 61.46
CA ARG A 425 -57.08 -58.39 62.13
C ARG A 425 -58.27 -58.61 61.19
N CYS A 426 -58.04 -58.53 59.89
CA CYS A 426 -59.08 -58.59 58.89
C CYS A 426 -59.41 -60.01 58.39
N VAL A 427 -58.62 -61.02 58.77
CA VAL A 427 -58.76 -62.41 58.27
C VAL A 427 -59.67 -63.27 59.15
N SER A 428 -60.00 -62.83 60.36
CA SER A 428 -60.59 -63.69 61.41
C SER A 428 -62.13 -63.82 61.43
N CYS A 429 -62.90 -63.18 60.54
CA CYS A 429 -64.37 -63.11 60.70
C CYS A 429 -65.26 -63.50 59.51
N SER A 430 -64.75 -63.87 58.32
CA SER A 430 -65.62 -64.21 57.17
C SER A 430 -65.42 -65.65 56.69
N GLY A 431 -66.28 -66.58 57.11
CA GLY A 431 -66.31 -67.97 56.65
C GLY A 431 -66.65 -68.21 55.16
N GLN A 432 -66.49 -67.20 54.29
CA GLN A 432 -66.59 -67.31 52.83
C GLN A 432 -65.24 -66.95 52.19
N ALA A 433 -64.33 -67.93 52.22
CA ALA A 433 -62.89 -67.68 52.17
C ALA A 433 -62.24 -67.29 50.82
N PRO A 434 -62.78 -67.53 49.61
CA PRO A 434 -62.06 -67.11 48.39
C PRO A 434 -62.51 -65.76 47.81
N LEU A 435 -63.82 -65.54 47.70
CA LEU A 435 -64.38 -64.36 47.00
C LEU A 435 -64.30 -63.09 47.86
N VAL A 436 -64.55 -63.22 49.16
CA VAL A 436 -64.42 -62.11 50.11
C VAL A 436 -62.94 -61.76 50.30
N LEU A 437 -62.02 -62.73 50.33
CA LEU A 437 -60.57 -62.44 50.39
C LEU A 437 -60.05 -61.72 49.14
N ALA A 438 -60.63 -61.94 47.95
CA ALA A 438 -60.29 -61.18 46.76
C ALA A 438 -60.82 -59.73 46.81
N ALA A 439 -62.09 -59.54 47.19
CA ALA A 439 -62.69 -58.21 47.36
C ALA A 439 -62.08 -57.41 48.52
N PHE A 440 -61.71 -58.10 49.61
CA PHE A 440 -61.09 -57.52 50.80
C PHE A 440 -59.59 -57.26 50.62
N LYS A 441 -58.89 -58.11 49.85
CA LYS A 441 -57.54 -57.78 49.37
C LYS A 441 -57.57 -56.47 48.61
N MET A 442 -58.52 -56.25 47.72
CA MET A 442 -58.64 -54.99 46.96
C MET A 442 -58.97 -53.78 47.85
N ALA A 443 -59.76 -53.95 48.92
CA ALA A 443 -60.17 -52.85 49.82
C ALA A 443 -59.16 -52.51 50.93
N CYS A 444 -58.23 -53.42 51.25
CA CYS A 444 -57.24 -53.25 52.33
C CYS A 444 -55.78 -53.27 51.86
N LEU A 445 -55.52 -52.97 50.58
CA LEU A 445 -54.16 -52.71 50.10
C LEU A 445 -53.67 -51.39 50.72
N HIS A 446 -52.96 -51.47 51.85
CA HIS A 446 -52.14 -50.34 52.29
C HIS A 446 -50.95 -50.24 51.33
N TYR A 447 -51.00 -49.26 50.41
CA TYR A 447 -49.91 -48.96 49.52
C TYR A 447 -48.75 -48.36 50.32
N ALA A 448 -47.69 -49.13 50.51
CA ALA A 448 -46.43 -48.66 51.05
C ALA A 448 -45.47 -48.43 49.87
N PRO A 449 -45.34 -47.19 49.35
CA PRO A 449 -44.47 -46.92 48.21
C PRO A 449 -43.04 -47.36 48.54
N SER A 450 -42.39 -48.00 47.58
CA SER A 450 -40.99 -48.39 47.77
C SER A 450 -40.08 -47.17 47.59
N PRO A 451 -38.89 -47.15 48.22
CA PRO A 451 -37.97 -46.03 48.07
C PRO A 451 -37.55 -45.85 46.60
N ILE A 452 -37.36 -44.60 46.20
CA ILE A 452 -37.05 -44.23 44.81
C ILE A 452 -35.55 -44.16 44.65
N ASP A 453 -35.00 -44.84 43.65
CA ASP A 453 -33.60 -44.68 43.27
C ASP A 453 -33.44 -43.41 42.42
N TYR A 454 -32.88 -42.36 43.03
CA TYR A 454 -32.56 -41.10 42.37
C TYR A 454 -31.08 -40.79 42.55
N ARG A 455 -30.36 -40.65 41.42
CA ARG A 455 -28.89 -40.43 41.40
C ARG A 455 -28.08 -41.47 42.19
N GLY A 456 -28.56 -42.71 42.27
CA GLY A 456 -27.88 -43.79 42.98
C GLY A 456 -28.10 -43.79 44.49
N ALA A 457 -29.00 -42.94 45.01
CA ALA A 457 -29.45 -42.95 46.40
C ALA A 457 -30.92 -43.35 46.49
N ALA A 458 -31.25 -44.15 47.50
CA ALA A 458 -32.63 -44.52 47.81
C ALA A 458 -33.27 -43.40 48.66
N VAL A 459 -34.21 -42.67 48.08
CA VAL A 459 -34.85 -41.49 48.70
C VAL A 459 -36.33 -41.79 48.97
N GLU A 460 -36.87 -41.25 50.07
CA GLU A 460 -38.29 -41.35 50.34
C GLU A 460 -39.10 -40.47 49.38
N ARG A 461 -40.30 -40.94 49.01
CA ARG A 461 -41.17 -40.24 48.06
C ARG A 461 -41.46 -38.79 48.46
N TYR A 462 -41.78 -38.58 49.73
CA TYR A 462 -42.14 -37.25 50.26
C TYR A 462 -40.97 -36.27 50.18
N GLU A 463 -39.77 -36.71 50.52
CA GLU A 463 -38.56 -35.88 50.42
C GLU A 463 -38.29 -35.42 48.99
N LEU A 464 -38.49 -36.31 48.02
CA LEU A 464 -38.28 -36.02 46.60
C LEU A 464 -39.36 -35.06 46.05
N LEU A 465 -40.61 -35.19 46.52
CA LEU A 465 -41.69 -34.27 46.20
C LEU A 465 -41.47 -32.88 46.80
N ASP A 466 -41.04 -32.80 48.06
CA ASP A 466 -40.73 -31.53 48.74
C ASP A 466 -39.56 -30.81 48.05
N ARG A 467 -38.51 -31.56 47.70
CA ARG A 467 -37.35 -31.01 46.96
C ARG A 467 -37.75 -30.50 45.59
N ARG A 468 -38.64 -31.21 44.89
CA ARG A 468 -39.19 -30.79 43.60
C ARG A 468 -39.98 -29.48 43.74
N GLU A 469 -40.84 -29.37 44.76
CA GLU A 469 -41.60 -28.15 45.03
C GLU A 469 -40.67 -26.96 45.32
N GLN A 470 -39.63 -27.15 46.14
CA GLN A 470 -38.64 -26.11 46.44
C GLN A 470 -37.90 -25.62 45.19
N LEU A 471 -37.52 -26.53 44.29
CA LEU A 471 -36.86 -26.18 43.02
C LEU A 471 -37.80 -25.36 42.12
N LEU A 472 -39.07 -25.75 42.02
CA LEU A 472 -40.06 -25.02 41.24
C LEU A 472 -40.36 -23.64 41.82
N ILE A 473 -40.47 -23.52 43.16
CA ILE A 473 -40.63 -22.23 43.84
C ILE A 473 -39.41 -21.33 43.58
N THR A 474 -38.20 -21.90 43.65
CA THR A 474 -36.95 -21.17 43.38
C THR A 474 -36.90 -20.70 41.93
N ALA A 475 -37.20 -21.58 40.97
CA ALA A 475 -37.27 -21.25 39.55
C ALA A 475 -38.28 -20.13 39.26
N ASN A 476 -39.49 -20.23 39.84
CA ASN A 476 -40.54 -19.23 39.69
C ASN A 476 -40.13 -17.88 40.31
N ARG A 477 -39.49 -17.91 41.48
CA ARG A 477 -38.96 -16.70 42.12
C ARG A 477 -37.88 -16.04 41.25
N SER A 478 -36.93 -16.82 40.75
CA SER A 478 -35.88 -16.34 39.85
C SER A 478 -36.51 -15.73 38.59
N LEU A 479 -37.45 -16.41 37.95
CA LEU A 479 -38.16 -15.91 36.77
C LEU A 479 -38.84 -14.55 37.01
N LEU A 480 -39.49 -14.37 38.17
CA LEU A 480 -40.17 -13.12 38.51
C LEU A 480 -39.21 -11.96 38.84
N GLN A 481 -37.99 -12.26 39.29
CA GLN A 481 -36.99 -11.24 39.62
C GLN A 481 -36.31 -10.63 38.39
N GLY A 482 -36.29 -11.36 37.26
CA GLY A 482 -35.68 -10.90 36.01
C GLY A 482 -34.15 -10.87 36.03
N PRO A 483 -33.51 -10.54 34.89
CA PRO A 483 -32.06 -10.65 34.71
C PRO A 483 -31.23 -9.65 35.52
N GLY A 484 -31.83 -8.59 36.07
CA GLY A 484 -31.10 -7.55 36.82
C GLY A 484 -30.85 -7.86 38.30
N ALA A 485 -31.45 -8.91 38.87
CA ALA A 485 -31.39 -9.21 40.29
C ALA A 485 -30.16 -10.07 40.69
N LEU A 486 -29.45 -10.64 39.72
CA LEU A 486 -28.40 -11.65 39.95
C LEU A 486 -26.97 -11.08 40.06
N ASP A 487 -26.78 -9.76 39.93
CA ASP A 487 -25.46 -9.10 40.06
C ASP A 487 -24.87 -9.13 41.50
N GLY A 488 -25.54 -9.82 42.44
CA GLY A 488 -25.02 -10.11 43.78
C GLY A 488 -24.56 -11.56 43.90
N ALA A 489 -23.28 -11.76 44.23
CA ALA A 489 -22.57 -13.05 44.40
C ALA A 489 -23.15 -14.08 45.41
N GLY A 490 -24.43 -13.99 45.78
CA GLY A 490 -25.06 -14.80 46.82
C GLY A 490 -25.62 -16.16 46.37
N ILE A 491 -26.03 -16.32 45.11
CA ILE A 491 -26.85 -17.49 44.73
C ILE A 491 -26.03 -18.76 44.47
N LEU A 492 -24.78 -18.64 43.99
CA LEU A 492 -23.88 -19.80 43.89
C LEU A 492 -23.44 -20.33 45.25
N ALA A 493 -23.38 -19.48 46.29
CA ALA A 493 -23.08 -19.91 47.65
C ALA A 493 -24.24 -20.72 48.28
N GLU A 494 -25.48 -20.43 47.89
CA GLU A 494 -26.68 -21.12 48.41
C GLU A 494 -26.85 -22.51 47.77
N PHE A 495 -26.48 -22.68 46.50
CA PHE A 495 -26.45 -24.00 45.82
C PHE A 495 -25.27 -24.87 46.25
N ALA A 496 -24.09 -24.28 46.52
CA ALA A 496 -22.94 -25.03 47.04
C ALA A 496 -23.25 -25.63 48.42
N ASN A 497 -23.86 -24.85 49.32
CA ASN A 497 -24.23 -25.33 50.66
C ASN A 497 -25.33 -26.41 50.66
N SER A 498 -26.23 -26.43 49.67
CA SER A 498 -27.28 -27.46 49.58
C SER A 498 -26.78 -28.75 48.90
N THR A 499 -25.63 -28.73 48.23
CA THR A 499 -25.00 -29.94 47.67
C THR A 499 -24.07 -30.63 48.68
N GLU A 500 -23.42 -29.87 49.59
CA GLU A 500 -22.58 -30.45 50.65
C GLU A 500 -23.37 -31.14 51.77
N LEU A 501 -24.68 -30.87 51.91
CA LEU A 501 -25.52 -31.56 52.90
C LEU A 501 -25.90 -32.99 52.49
N SER A 502 -25.67 -33.44 51.25
CA SER A 502 -25.90 -34.84 50.86
C SER A 502 -24.66 -35.73 50.94
N THR A 503 -23.48 -35.19 51.26
CA THR A 503 -22.25 -35.98 51.50
C THR A 503 -22.09 -36.45 52.95
N TRP A 504 -22.98 -36.04 53.86
CA TRP A 504 -23.02 -36.52 55.24
C TRP A 504 -24.03 -37.65 55.42
N GLN A 505 -23.71 -38.88 54.98
CA GLN A 505 -24.22 -40.16 55.55
C GLN A 505 -23.69 -41.41 54.82
N THR A 506 -22.40 -41.46 54.49
CA THR A 506 -21.72 -42.73 54.21
C THR A 506 -20.38 -42.80 54.93
N THR A 507 -20.46 -42.96 56.25
CA THR A 507 -19.46 -43.63 57.10
C THR A 507 -20.20 -44.48 58.11
#